data_AF-A0A0D1LFM6-F1
#
_entry.id   AF-A0A0D1LFM6-F1
#
_cell.length_a   1.000
_cell.length_b   1.000
_cell.length_c   1.000
_cell.angle_alpha   90.00
_cell.angle_beta   90.00
_cell.angle_gamma   90.00
#
_symmetry.space_group_name_H-M   'P 1'
#
loop_
_entity.id
_entity.type
_entity.pdbx_description
1 polymer ?
#
loop_
_entity_poly.entity_id
_entity_poly.type
_entity_poly.pdbx_seq_one_letter_code
_entity_poly.pdbx_strand_id
1 'polypeptide(L)'
;MRMATGEWLAFLDGDDQLTPGAINQMVQTLDSTTDLVVFGFQKIRPGNVIQVFKPTNNLQHIYTGAWNKIYRRQLVRDLLFPPGRFLKIWLLRQLRSYGLVM
;
A
#
# COMPACT_ATOMS: atom_id res chain seq x y z
N MET A 1 0.59 9.19 10.21
CA MET A 1 1.81 8.38 10.37
C MET A 1 2.48 8.56 11.73
N ARG A 2 2.74 9.80 12.19
CA ARG A 2 3.47 10.05 13.46
C ARG A 2 2.90 9.38 14.73
N MET A 3 1.60 9.11 14.76
CA MET A 3 0.94 8.45 15.90
C MET A 3 1.00 6.91 15.83
N ALA A 4 1.35 6.33 14.68
CA ALA A 4 1.40 4.89 14.53
C ALA A 4 2.71 4.34 15.10
N THR A 5 2.61 3.29 15.92
CA THR A 5 3.74 2.71 16.66
C THR A 5 4.20 1.35 16.12
N GLY A 6 3.43 0.74 15.22
CA GLY A 6 3.76 -0.57 14.63
C GLY A 6 5.03 -0.54 13.78
N GLU A 7 5.72 -1.68 13.70
CA GLU A 7 6.87 -1.86 12.79
C GLU A 7 6.45 -1.73 11.31
N TRP A 8 5.20 -2.11 11.02
CA TRP A 8 4.60 -2.08 9.70
C TRP A 8 3.39 -1.15 9.69
N LEU A 9 3.20 -0.45 8.58
CA LEU A 9 2.10 0.50 8.39
C LEU A 9 1.28 0.08 7.17
N ALA A 10 -0.04 0.03 7.36
CA ALA A 10 -1.01 -0.14 6.28
C ALA A 10 -1.97 1.05 6.28
N PHE A 11 -2.50 1.37 5.11
CA PHE A 11 -3.56 2.37 4.93
C PHE A 11 -4.81 1.68 4.41
N LEU A 12 -5.97 2.16 4.82
CA LEU A 12 -7.26 1.73 4.30
C LEU A 12 -8.12 2.96 4.15
N ASP A 13 -8.65 3.18 2.95
CA ASP A 13 -9.59 4.28 2.71
C ASP A 13 -10.92 3.96 3.42
N GLY A 14 -11.61 4.99 3.92
CA GLY A 14 -12.78 4.81 4.80
C GLY A 14 -14.00 4.19 4.12
N ASP A 15 -14.01 4.15 2.79
CA ASP A 15 -15.03 3.54 1.94
C ASP A 15 -14.64 2.13 1.43
N ASP A 16 -13.45 1.64 1.79
CA ASP A 16 -12.95 0.33 1.42
C ASP A 16 -13.00 -0.68 2.59
N GLN A 17 -12.92 -1.97 2.26
CA GLN A 17 -12.90 -3.05 3.24
C GLN A 17 -11.83 -4.08 2.89
N LEU A 18 -11.25 -4.69 3.92
CA LEU A 18 -10.36 -5.84 3.78
C LEU A 18 -11.18 -7.14 3.77
N THR A 19 -10.74 -8.11 2.98
CA THR A 19 -11.31 -9.46 3.04
C THR A 19 -10.97 -10.15 4.37
N PRO A 20 -11.82 -11.08 4.85
CA PRO A 20 -11.51 -11.86 6.03
C PRO A 20 -10.13 -12.54 5.92
N GLY A 21 -9.28 -12.35 6.94
CA GLY A 21 -7.93 -12.92 6.97
C GLY A 21 -6.87 -12.18 6.16
N ALA A 22 -7.20 -11.08 5.46
CA ALA A 22 -6.24 -10.32 4.65
C ALA A 22 -5.00 -9.90 5.44
N ILE A 23 -5.19 -9.39 6.67
CA ILE A 23 -4.09 -8.97 7.55
C ILE A 23 -3.15 -10.15 7.84
N ASN A 24 -3.70 -11.32 8.21
CA ASN A 24 -2.90 -12.51 8.51
C ASN A 24 -2.09 -12.96 7.29
N GLN A 25 -2.70 -12.97 6.11
CA GLN A 25 -2.00 -13.32 4.86
C GLN A 25 -0.86 -12.36 4.58
N MET A 26 -1.09 -11.04 4.73
CA MET A 26 -0.03 -10.06 4.52
C MET A 26 1.10 -10.22 5.55
N VAL A 27 0.79 -10.44 6.82
CA VAL A 27 1.81 -10.65 7.87
C VAL A 27 2.64 -11.90 7.61
N GLN A 28 2.03 -12.99 7.12
CA GLN A 28 2.75 -14.22 6.75
C GLN A 28 3.75 -14.05 5.61
N THR A 29 3.62 -12.99 4.80
CA THR A 29 4.59 -12.67 3.74
C THR A 29 5.78 -11.84 4.22
N LEU A 30 5.77 -11.36 5.46
CA LEU A 30 6.82 -10.49 5.98
C LEU A 30 8.02 -11.31 6.48
N ASP A 31 9.21 -10.92 6.04
CA ASP A 31 10.49 -11.40 6.58
C ASP A 31 11.47 -10.24 6.81
N SER A 32 12.70 -10.56 7.24
CA SER A 32 13.73 -9.57 7.54
C SER A 32 14.15 -8.73 6.31
N THR A 33 13.99 -9.28 5.11
CA THR A 33 14.36 -8.66 3.82
C THR A 33 13.22 -7.89 3.17
N THR A 34 12.01 -8.02 3.72
CA THR A 34 10.83 -7.37 3.18
C THR A 34 10.86 -5.88 3.54
N ASP A 35 10.51 -5.06 2.56
CA ASP A 35 10.41 -3.60 2.69
C ASP A 35 8.99 -3.11 2.35
N LEU A 36 8.36 -3.77 1.39
CA LEU A 36 7.05 -3.43 0.86
C LEU A 36 6.29 -4.69 0.48
N VAL A 37 5.07 -4.85 0.96
CA VAL A 37 4.13 -5.86 0.46
C VAL A 37 3.07 -5.15 -0.37
N VAL A 38 2.85 -5.63 -1.60
CA VAL A 38 1.77 -5.17 -2.47
C VAL A 38 0.74 -6.28 -2.58
N PHE A 39 -0.52 -5.97 -2.31
CA PHE A 39 -1.62 -6.94 -2.40
C PHE A 39 -2.63 -6.55 -3.48
N GLY A 40 -3.36 -7.57 -3.94
CA GLY A 40 -4.44 -7.41 -4.90
C GLY A 40 -5.71 -6.89 -4.25
N PHE A 41 -6.62 -6.37 -5.06
CA PHE A 41 -7.90 -5.86 -4.59
C PHE A 41 -8.98 -6.01 -5.66
N GLN A 42 -10.23 -5.87 -5.23
CA GLN A 42 -11.39 -5.88 -6.11
C GLN A 42 -12.04 -4.51 -6.09
N LYS A 43 -12.39 -4.00 -7.27
CA LYS A 43 -13.25 -2.82 -7.37
C LYS A 43 -14.68 -3.29 -7.43
N ILE A 44 -15.47 -2.83 -6.46
CA ILE A 44 -16.86 -3.23 -6.29
C ILE A 44 -17.75 -2.01 -6.59
N ARG A 45 -18.78 -2.21 -7.41
CA ARG A 45 -19.96 -1.33 -7.51
C ARG A 45 -21.13 -2.07 -6.85
N PRO A 46 -22.29 -1.46 -6.55
CA PRO A 46 -23.33 -2.08 -5.72
C PRO A 46 -23.56 -3.57 -6.01
N GLY A 47 -23.05 -4.43 -5.13
CA GLY A 47 -23.09 -5.90 -5.20
C GLY A 47 -22.21 -6.61 -6.24
N ASN A 48 -21.50 -5.89 -7.11
CA ASN A 48 -20.83 -6.45 -8.29
C ASN A 48 -19.34 -6.14 -8.32
N VAL A 49 -18.52 -7.18 -8.44
CA VAL A 49 -17.10 -7.05 -8.76
C VAL A 49 -16.97 -6.63 -10.22
N ILE A 50 -16.49 -5.41 -10.44
CA ILE A 50 -16.30 -4.87 -11.79
C ILE A 50 -14.87 -5.01 -12.29
N GLN A 51 -13.91 -5.17 -11.39
CA GLN A 51 -12.50 -5.31 -11.74
C GLN A 51 -11.73 -6.01 -10.63
N VAL A 52 -10.78 -6.87 -11.01
CA VAL A 52 -9.86 -7.54 -10.09
C VAL A 52 -8.44 -7.13 -10.44
N PHE A 53 -7.71 -6.65 -9.46
CA PHE A 53 -6.31 -6.28 -9.58
C PHE A 53 -5.46 -7.31 -8.85
N LYS A 54 -4.54 -7.94 -9.58
CA LYS A 54 -3.58 -8.87 -8.99
C LYS A 54 -2.32 -8.10 -8.57
N PRO A 55 -1.66 -8.51 -7.47
CA PRO A 55 -0.38 -7.91 -7.09
C PRO A 55 0.68 -8.25 -8.13
N THR A 56 1.73 -7.43 -8.19
CA THR A 56 2.87 -7.63 -9.07
C THR A 56 4.14 -7.17 -8.37
N ASN A 57 5.24 -7.89 -8.61
CA ASN A 57 6.57 -7.50 -8.14
C ASN A 57 7.21 -6.47 -9.08
N ASN A 58 6.62 -6.22 -10.25
CA ASN A 58 7.06 -5.14 -11.13
C ASN A 58 6.54 -3.80 -10.58
N LEU A 59 7.45 -3.06 -9.97
CA LEU A 59 7.22 -1.77 -9.34
C LEU A 59 6.67 -0.69 -10.28
N GLN A 60 6.89 -0.81 -11.59
CA GLN A 60 6.29 0.10 -12.59
C GLN A 60 4.81 -0.16 -12.79
N HIS A 61 4.34 -1.37 -12.48
CA HIS A 61 2.98 -1.84 -12.71
C HIS A 61 2.15 -1.92 -11.42
N ILE A 62 2.69 -1.49 -10.28
CA ILE A 62 1.93 -1.45 -9.03
C ILE A 62 0.92 -0.31 -9.06
N TYR A 63 -0.26 -0.56 -8.49
CA TYR A 63 -1.29 0.47 -8.37
C TYR A 63 -0.78 1.67 -7.56
N THR A 64 -1.24 2.88 -7.90
CA THR A 64 -0.69 4.12 -7.33
C THR A 64 -1.23 4.46 -5.94
N GLY A 65 -2.29 3.79 -5.50
CA GLY A 65 -2.85 3.95 -4.15
C GLY A 65 -1.86 3.60 -3.04
N ALA A 66 -1.97 4.31 -1.92
CA ALA A 66 -1.23 3.97 -0.69
C ALA A 66 -1.84 2.76 0.03
N TRP A 67 -3.13 2.53 -0.14
CA TRP A 67 -3.92 1.57 0.62
C TRP A 67 -3.70 0.11 0.19
N ASN A 68 -3.22 -0.18 -1.02
CA ASN A 68 -3.00 -1.57 -1.46
C ASN A 68 -1.61 -2.12 -1.07
N LYS A 69 -1.01 -1.56 -0.01
CA LYS A 69 0.36 -1.88 0.40
C LYS A 69 0.52 -1.89 1.91
N ILE A 70 1.49 -2.68 2.37
CA ILE A 70 2.05 -2.59 3.72
C ILE A 70 3.50 -2.12 3.61
N TYR A 71 3.84 -1.10 4.37
CA TYR A 71 5.14 -0.45 4.36
C TYR A 71 5.90 -0.76 5.64
N ARG A 72 7.20 -1.04 5.51
CA ARG A 72 8.08 -1.01 6.68
C ARG A 72 8.17 0.42 7.20
N ARG A 73 7.93 0.63 8.50
CA ARG A 73 7.88 1.98 9.08
C ARG A 73 9.15 2.78 8.78
N GLN A 74 10.32 2.12 8.81
CA GLN A 74 11.60 2.78 8.52
C GLN A 74 11.67 3.46 7.15
N LEU A 75 10.94 2.96 6.15
CA LEU A 75 10.92 3.52 4.79
C LEU A 75 10.04 4.76 4.66
N VAL A 76 9.01 4.86 5.50
CA VAL A 76 7.95 5.88 5.34
C VAL A 76 7.87 6.85 6.51
N ARG A 77 8.65 6.66 7.58
CA ARG A 77 8.59 7.49 8.80
C ARG A 77 8.82 8.98 8.54
N ASP A 78 9.69 9.29 7.56
CA ASP A 78 10.10 10.65 7.22
C ASP A 78 9.27 11.20 6.03
N LEU A 79 8.35 10.39 5.50
CA LEU A 79 7.45 10.80 4.44
C LEU A 79 6.22 11.48 5.02
N LEU A 80 5.86 12.63 4.46
CA LEU A 80 4.63 13.33 4.78
C LEU A 80 3.83 13.51 3.51
N PHE A 81 2.53 13.26 3.58
CA PHE A 81 1.65 13.64 2.50
C PHE A 81 1.54 15.16 2.47
N PRO A 82 1.91 15.83 1.37
CA PRO A 82 1.79 17.27 1.28
C PRO A 82 0.31 17.65 1.31
N PRO A 83 -0.07 18.65 2.11
CA PRO A 83 -1.46 19.10 2.17
C PRO A 83 -1.92 19.57 0.79
N GLY A 84 -3.16 19.26 0.42
CA GLY A 84 -3.76 19.68 -0.84
C GLY A 84 -3.31 18.92 -2.09
N ARG A 85 -2.50 17.85 -1.99
CA ARG A 85 -2.18 16.98 -3.13
C ARG A 85 -2.92 15.65 -3.07
N PHE A 86 -3.27 15.13 -4.24
CA PHE A 86 -3.82 13.78 -4.37
C PHE A 86 -2.76 12.72 -4.02
N LEU A 87 -3.08 11.92 -3.00
CA LEU A 87 -2.24 10.87 -2.39
C LEU A 87 -1.63 9.91 -3.42
N LYS A 88 -2.44 9.51 -4.42
CA LYS A 88 -2.11 8.49 -5.43
C LYS A 88 -0.87 8.82 -6.25
N ILE A 89 -0.64 10.09 -6.60
CA ILE A 89 0.47 10.46 -7.50
C ILE A 89 1.76 10.69 -6.72
N TRP A 90 1.66 11.15 -5.47
CA TRP A 90 2.82 11.64 -4.72
C TRP A 90 3.67 10.51 -4.15
N LEU A 91 3.04 9.47 -3.58
CA LEU A 91 3.75 8.40 -2.90
C LEU A 91 4.65 7.58 -3.85
N LEU A 92 4.20 7.32 -5.07
CA LEU A 92 5.00 6.62 -6.09
C LEU A 92 6.22 7.41 -6.54
N ARG A 93 6.09 8.74 -6.71
CA ARG A 93 7.23 9.59 -7.06
C ARG A 93 8.29 9.57 -5.96
N GLN A 94 7.83 9.55 -4.71
CA GLN A 94 8.72 9.48 -3.56
C GLN A 94 9.40 8.11 -3.48
N LEU A 95 8.67 7.00 -3.61
CA LEU A 95 9.27 5.66 -3.62
C LEU A 95 10.28 5.48 -4.77
N ARG A 96 10.03 6.06 -5.96
CA ARG A 96 11.02 6.13 -7.05
C ARG A 96 12.30 6.85 -6.62
N SER A 97 12.20 7.97 -5.91
CA SER A 97 13.39 8.72 -5.46
C SER A 97 14.24 8.00 -4.41
N TYR A 98 13.68 7.02 -3.69
CA TYR A 98 14.42 6.15 -2.78
C TYR A 98 15.02 4.91 -3.46
N GLY A 99 14.98 4.83 -4.80
CA GLY A 99 15.51 3.69 -5.57
C GLY A 99 14.66 2.42 -5.49
N LEU A 100 13.44 2.52 -4.92
CA LEU A 100 12.53 1.39 -4.77
C LEU A 100 11.66 1.14 -6.02
N VAL A 101 11.78 1.97 -7.06
CA VAL A 101 11.06 1.85 -8.35
C VAL A 101 11.92 2.54 -9.42
N MET A 102 12.47 1.80 -10.39
CA MET A 102 12.98 2.40 -11.65
C MET A 102 11.81 2.70 -12.58
#